data_AF-A0A7C3BER3-F1
#
_entry.id   AF-A0A7C3BER3-F1
#
_cell.length_a   1.000
_cell.length_b   1.000
_cell.length_c   1.000
_cell.angle_alpha   90.00
_cell.angle_beta   90.00
_cell.angle_gamma   90.00
#
_symmetry.space_group_name_H-M   'P 1'
#
loop_
_entity.id
_entity.type
_entity.pdbx_description
1 polymer ?
#
loop_
_entity_poly.entity_id
_entity_poly.type
_entity_poly.pdbx_seq_one_letter_code
_entity_poly.pdbx_strand_id
1 'polypeptide(L)'
;MKDEIPLEEIKLLLERDRDWCAYALADLYPPHARHSHWYTDRDAVLLIYRGLQPPILFGHGDGAQMRRLFDSVPPDTYQYGLLPDHLALLEKRLERERESVMWRMALAQDQFPGMRVDDDVVALEIGDLRELLDLFDGHPDQPDSFDESQLAGGFFFGIRAEGKLLAVAGTHVVSPITGVAALGNIFTHPAWRRRGYSRRVTAALVDALLRRDFRTIVLNVAQDNHAALGIYRNLGFWPVCGYHEGVGHLK
;
A
#
# COMPACT_ATOMS: atom_id res chain seq x y z
N MET A 1 3.66 -11.71 31.83
CA MET A 1 4.48 -11.10 30.77
C MET A 1 4.35 -12.01 29.56
N LYS A 2 3.68 -11.57 28.49
CA LYS A 2 3.84 -12.26 27.20
C LYS A 2 5.25 -11.91 26.74
N ASP A 3 6.09 -12.91 26.49
CA ASP A 3 7.40 -12.69 25.92
C ASP A 3 7.22 -11.91 24.61
N GLU A 4 7.86 -10.75 24.52
CA GLU A 4 7.79 -9.89 23.35
C GLU A 4 8.52 -10.60 22.21
N ILE A 5 7.82 -10.89 21.12
CA ILE A 5 8.38 -11.62 19.98
C ILE A 5 9.51 -10.76 19.39
N PRO A 6 10.73 -11.31 19.20
CA PRO A 6 11.83 -10.54 18.64
C PRO A 6 11.49 -10.03 17.23
N LEU A 7 11.61 -8.72 16.99
CA LEU A 7 11.32 -8.11 15.69
C LEU A 7 12.13 -8.71 14.54
N GLU A 8 13.34 -9.20 14.81
CA GLU A 8 14.17 -9.84 13.79
C GLU A 8 13.58 -11.19 13.31
N GLU A 9 12.90 -11.93 14.19
CA GLU A 9 12.20 -13.16 13.78
C GLU A 9 11.02 -12.86 12.86
N ILE A 10 10.23 -11.84 13.20
CA ILE A 10 9.12 -11.37 12.37
C ILE A 10 9.63 -10.92 11.01
N LYS A 11 10.70 -10.12 10.99
CA LYS A 11 11.35 -9.66 9.77
C LYS A 11 11.78 -10.83 8.91
N LEU A 12 12.46 -11.84 9.46
CA LEU A 12 12.89 -13.02 8.71
C LEU A 12 11.72 -13.77 8.05
N LEU A 13 10.53 -13.78 8.66
CA LEU A 13 9.33 -14.34 8.05
C LEU A 13 8.84 -13.50 6.88
N LEU A 14 8.75 -12.18 7.06
CA LEU A 14 8.28 -11.25 6.03
C LEU A 14 9.23 -11.15 4.83
N GLU A 15 10.54 -11.30 5.06
CA GLU A 15 11.57 -11.27 4.02
C GLU A 15 11.47 -12.44 3.03
N ARG A 16 10.73 -13.51 3.36
CA ARG A 16 10.50 -14.65 2.46
C ARG A 16 9.66 -14.28 1.24
N ASP A 17 8.85 -13.23 1.35
CA ASP A 17 8.05 -12.68 0.26
C ASP A 17 7.92 -11.15 0.43
N ARG A 18 8.99 -10.45 0.08
CA ARG A 18 9.08 -8.99 0.24
C ARG A 18 7.99 -8.23 -0.53
N ASP A 19 7.58 -8.73 -1.68
CA ASP A 19 6.59 -8.06 -2.53
C ASP A 19 5.18 -8.14 -1.92
N TRP A 20 4.77 -9.31 -1.40
CA TRP A 20 3.53 -9.43 -0.63
C TRP A 20 3.62 -8.67 0.69
N CYS A 21 4.74 -8.81 1.40
CA CYS A 21 4.92 -8.31 2.75
C CYS A 21 5.40 -6.85 2.82
N ALA A 22 5.47 -6.12 1.70
CA ALA A 22 6.08 -4.78 1.65
C ALA A 22 5.48 -3.78 2.67
N TYR A 23 4.16 -3.79 2.86
CA TYR A 23 3.49 -2.96 3.86
C TYR A 23 3.88 -3.40 5.27
N ALA A 24 3.76 -4.70 5.56
CA ALA A 24 4.12 -5.30 6.85
C ALA A 24 5.61 -5.06 7.21
N LEU A 25 6.52 -5.09 6.23
CA LEU A 25 7.94 -4.75 6.40
C LEU A 25 8.14 -3.28 6.76
N ALA A 26 7.31 -2.37 6.25
CA ALA A 26 7.34 -0.97 6.66
C ALA A 26 6.78 -0.80 8.09
N ASP A 27 5.74 -1.56 8.43
CA ASP A 27 5.07 -1.53 9.73
C ASP A 27 5.91 -2.05 10.90
N LEU A 28 7.06 -2.68 10.62
CA LEU A 28 8.02 -3.14 11.63
C LEU A 28 8.76 -2.00 12.34
N TYR A 29 8.94 -0.86 11.65
CA TYR A 29 9.83 0.20 12.12
C TYR A 29 9.07 1.52 12.34
N PRO A 30 9.63 2.43 13.16
CA PRO A 30 9.02 3.75 13.34
C PRO A 30 8.83 4.49 12.00
N PRO A 31 7.75 5.29 11.87
CA PRO A 31 6.78 5.61 12.91
C PRO A 31 5.68 4.55 13.09
N HIS A 32 5.56 3.57 12.19
CA HIS A 32 4.44 2.63 12.11
C HIS A 32 4.44 1.58 13.22
N ALA A 33 5.64 1.16 13.67
CA ALA A 33 5.82 0.13 14.70
C ALA A 33 4.94 0.28 15.95
N ARG A 34 4.69 1.52 16.40
CA ARG A 34 3.88 1.79 17.60
C ARG A 34 2.41 1.38 17.48
N HIS A 35 1.94 1.15 16.26
CA HIS A 35 0.58 0.72 15.95
C HIS A 35 0.48 -0.77 15.64
N SER A 36 1.61 -1.47 15.52
CA SER A 36 1.69 -2.83 15.01
C SER A 36 1.64 -3.85 16.16
N HIS A 37 0.68 -4.76 16.11
CA HIS A 37 0.57 -5.88 17.04
C HIS A 37 0.80 -7.18 16.28
N TRP A 38 1.91 -7.85 16.59
CA TRP A 38 2.38 -9.04 15.87
C TRP A 38 2.08 -10.33 16.63
N TYR A 39 1.77 -11.37 15.87
CA TYR A 39 1.63 -12.75 16.35
C TYR A 39 2.42 -13.66 15.41
N THR A 40 3.11 -14.65 15.95
CA THR A 40 3.90 -15.60 15.17
C THR A 40 3.66 -17.03 15.64
N ASP A 41 3.70 -17.96 14.70
CA ASP A 41 3.72 -19.40 14.96
C ASP A 41 4.57 -20.06 13.88
N ARG A 42 5.81 -20.44 14.24
CA ARG A 42 6.80 -21.05 13.34
C ARG A 42 7.04 -20.23 12.06
N ASP A 43 6.44 -20.64 10.94
CA ASP A 43 6.56 -20.09 9.60
C ASP A 43 5.38 -19.16 9.21
N ALA A 44 4.55 -18.75 10.18
CA ALA A 44 3.45 -17.82 9.97
C ALA A 44 3.56 -16.57 10.86
N VAL A 45 3.13 -15.44 10.30
CA VAL A 45 3.07 -14.13 10.94
C VAL A 45 1.74 -13.45 10.65
N LEU A 46 1.12 -12.91 11.68
CA LEU A 46 -0.11 -12.12 11.61
C LEU A 46 0.13 -10.73 12.21
N LEU A 47 -0.39 -9.70 11.53
CA LEU A 47 -0.35 -8.32 11.97
C LEU A 47 -1.78 -7.81 12.20
N ILE A 48 -1.99 -7.18 13.36
CA ILE A 48 -3.09 -6.25 13.58
C ILE A 48 -2.50 -4.83 13.65
N TYR A 49 -2.69 -4.04 12.61
CA TYR A 49 -2.23 -2.65 12.55
C TYR A 49 -3.34 -1.69 13.00
N ARG A 50 -3.10 -0.97 14.09
CA ARG A 50 -4.09 -0.09 14.75
C ARG A 50 -3.90 1.41 14.43
N GLY A 51 -3.15 1.73 13.38
CA GLY A 51 -2.95 3.10 12.94
C GLY A 51 -4.13 3.65 12.14
N LEU A 52 -5.04 2.78 11.70
CA LEU A 52 -6.27 3.11 10.98
C LEU A 52 -7.50 2.57 11.72
N GLN A 53 -8.67 3.06 11.32
CA GLN A 53 -9.96 2.58 11.81
C GLN A 53 -10.88 2.20 10.64
N PRO A 54 -11.37 0.95 10.53
CA PRO A 54 -11.04 -0.18 11.42
C PRO A 54 -9.57 -0.63 11.30
N PRO A 55 -9.02 -1.39 12.28
CA PRO A 55 -7.66 -1.92 12.21
C PRO A 55 -7.43 -2.83 10.99
N ILE A 56 -6.20 -2.87 10.48
CA ILE A 56 -5.84 -3.76 9.37
C ILE A 56 -5.42 -5.12 9.91
N LEU A 57 -6.01 -6.19 9.36
CA LEU A 57 -5.63 -7.57 9.55
C LEU A 57 -4.85 -8.06 8.32
N PHE A 58 -3.59 -8.45 8.54
CA PHE A 58 -2.70 -8.98 7.52
C PHE A 58 -2.10 -10.32 7.97
N GLY A 59 -1.82 -11.22 7.02
CA GLY A 59 -1.20 -12.51 7.27
C GLY A 59 -0.21 -12.92 6.18
N HIS A 60 0.86 -13.60 6.59
CA HIS A 60 1.82 -14.26 5.70
C HIS A 60 2.31 -15.59 6.31
N GLY A 61 2.52 -16.60 5.47
CA GLY A 61 3.09 -17.89 5.86
C GLY A 61 2.15 -19.09 5.72
N ASP A 62 2.53 -20.20 6.37
CA ASP A 62 1.84 -21.50 6.27
C ASP A 62 0.38 -21.45 6.75
N GLY A 63 -0.54 -22.07 6.01
CA GLY A 63 -1.97 -22.02 6.29
C GLY A 63 -2.40 -22.73 7.59
N ALA A 64 -1.75 -23.84 7.96
CA ALA A 64 -2.09 -24.57 9.18
C ALA A 64 -1.67 -23.80 10.44
N GLN A 65 -0.54 -23.10 10.37
CA GLN A 65 -0.05 -22.20 11.41
C GLN A 65 -0.88 -20.91 11.46
N MET A 66 -1.20 -20.32 10.31
CA MET A 66 -2.05 -19.14 10.20
C MET A 66 -3.43 -19.36 10.81
N ARG A 67 -4.03 -20.55 10.64
CA ARG A 67 -5.31 -20.90 11.27
C ARG A 67 -5.25 -20.73 12.80
N ARG A 68 -4.16 -21.16 13.45
CA ARG A 68 -3.99 -21.02 14.90
C ARG A 68 -3.77 -19.56 15.31
N LEU A 69 -3.09 -18.78 14.49
CA LEU A 69 -2.94 -17.33 14.72
C LEU A 69 -4.29 -16.61 14.65
N PHE A 70 -5.15 -16.96 13.69
CA PHE A 70 -6.51 -16.41 13.60
C PHE A 70 -7.40 -16.72 14.80
N ASP A 71 -7.16 -17.80 15.53
CA ASP A 71 -7.87 -18.10 16.78
C ASP A 71 -7.50 -17.13 17.92
N SER A 72 -6.37 -16.42 17.79
CA SER A 72 -5.92 -15.41 18.75
C SER A 72 -6.38 -13.98 18.42
N VAL A 73 -7.02 -13.77 17.26
CA VAL A 73 -7.54 -12.47 16.84
C VAL A 73 -8.87 -12.20 17.55
N PRO A 74 -9.01 -11.09 18.28
CA PRO A 74 -10.24 -10.79 19.00
C PRO A 74 -11.37 -10.44 18.02
N PRO A 75 -12.64 -10.78 18.35
CA PRO A 75 -13.79 -10.37 17.56
C PRO A 75 -13.88 -8.85 17.46
N ASP A 76 -13.93 -8.33 16.23
CA ASP A 76 -14.01 -6.89 15.92
C ASP A 76 -14.28 -6.72 14.42
N THR A 77 -14.52 -5.48 13.98
CA THR A 77 -14.48 -5.13 12.56
C THR A 77 -13.05 -4.80 12.14
N TYR A 78 -12.59 -5.43 11.06
CA TYR A 78 -11.25 -5.25 10.50
C TYR A 78 -11.33 -4.82 9.04
N GLN A 79 -10.41 -3.95 8.63
CA GLN A 79 -9.96 -3.96 7.25
C GLN A 79 -9.05 -5.18 7.08
N TYR A 80 -9.10 -5.87 5.96
CA TYR A 80 -8.23 -7.01 5.72
C TYR A 80 -7.59 -6.95 4.35
N GLY A 81 -6.34 -7.39 4.28
CA GLY A 81 -5.62 -7.68 3.04
C GLY A 81 -5.07 -9.10 3.13
N LEU A 82 -5.82 -10.07 2.60
CA LEU A 82 -5.52 -11.49 2.77
C LEU A 82 -5.40 -12.21 1.43
N LEU A 83 -4.41 -13.10 1.33
CA LEU A 83 -4.33 -14.05 0.23
C LEU A 83 -5.56 -14.98 0.25
N PRO A 84 -6.00 -15.51 -0.92
CA PRO A 84 -7.21 -16.34 -1.00
C PRO A 84 -7.21 -17.52 -0.02
N ASP A 85 -6.07 -18.21 0.12
CA ASP A 85 -5.95 -19.36 1.02
C ASP A 85 -6.06 -18.98 2.50
N HIS A 86 -5.60 -17.78 2.89
CA HIS A 86 -5.75 -17.29 4.26
C HIS A 86 -7.17 -16.81 4.54
N LEU A 87 -7.81 -16.13 3.57
CA LEU A 87 -9.21 -15.72 3.69
C LEU A 87 -10.13 -16.92 3.86
N ALA A 88 -9.88 -18.01 3.13
CA ALA A 88 -10.63 -19.27 3.24
C ALA A 88 -10.58 -19.87 4.67
N LEU A 89 -9.53 -19.59 5.45
CA LEU A 89 -9.45 -20.04 6.85
C LEU A 89 -10.49 -19.36 7.74
N LEU A 90 -10.93 -18.16 7.35
CA LEU A 90 -11.86 -17.30 8.08
C LEU A 90 -13.31 -17.35 7.55
N GLU A 91 -13.61 -18.13 6.49
CA GLU A 91 -14.90 -18.10 5.79
C GLU A 91 -16.13 -18.21 6.72
N LYS A 92 -16.04 -19.01 7.79
CA LYS A 92 -17.14 -19.20 8.77
C LYS A 92 -17.20 -18.15 9.87
N ARG A 93 -16.14 -17.35 10.04
CA ARG A 93 -15.96 -16.39 11.13
C ARG A 93 -16.00 -14.93 10.65
N LEU A 94 -15.69 -14.67 9.39
CA LEU A 94 -15.64 -13.33 8.82
C LEU A 94 -16.92 -13.02 8.03
N GLU A 95 -17.75 -12.14 8.57
CA GLU A 95 -18.86 -11.53 7.84
C GLU A 95 -18.36 -10.35 7.02
N ARG A 96 -18.27 -10.53 5.70
CA ARG A 96 -17.73 -9.52 4.78
C ARG A 96 -18.77 -8.44 4.50
N GLU A 97 -18.41 -7.18 4.70
CA GLU A 97 -19.25 -6.02 4.41
C GLU A 97 -19.01 -5.49 2.99
N ARG A 98 -17.73 -5.32 2.63
CA ARG A 98 -17.28 -4.90 1.30
C ARG A 98 -15.95 -5.55 0.97
N GLU A 99 -15.74 -5.89 -0.29
CA GLU A 99 -14.53 -6.56 -0.76
C GLU A 99 -14.23 -6.17 -2.20
N SER A 100 -12.94 -6.08 -2.53
CA SER A 100 -12.41 -5.98 -3.88
C SER A 100 -11.31 -7.01 -4.06
N VAL A 101 -11.25 -7.58 -5.27
CA VAL A 101 -10.11 -8.42 -5.66
C VAL A 101 -9.04 -7.49 -6.22
N MET A 102 -7.85 -7.59 -5.66
CA MET A 102 -6.74 -6.68 -5.93
C MET A 102 -5.57 -7.44 -6.54
N TRP A 103 -4.74 -6.72 -7.30
CA TRP A 103 -3.37 -7.11 -7.60
C TRP A 103 -2.43 -6.37 -6.66
N ARG A 104 -1.57 -7.10 -5.97
CA ARG A 104 -0.27 -6.57 -5.52
C ARG A 104 0.62 -6.53 -6.74
N MET A 105 1.12 -5.37 -7.11
CA MET A 105 2.10 -5.23 -8.18
C MET A 105 3.45 -4.77 -7.63
N ALA A 106 4.54 -5.27 -8.20
CA ALA A 106 5.89 -4.86 -7.86
C ALA A 106 6.63 -4.34 -9.10
N LEU A 107 7.54 -3.40 -8.87
CA LEU A 107 8.36 -2.80 -9.91
C LEU A 107 9.52 -3.71 -10.33
N ALA A 108 9.61 -4.00 -11.62
CA ALA A 108 10.87 -4.35 -12.25
C ALA A 108 11.75 -3.11 -12.35
N GLN A 109 12.85 -3.05 -11.61
CA GLN A 109 13.74 -1.90 -11.73
C GLN A 109 14.40 -1.85 -13.12
N ASP A 110 14.70 -3.00 -13.71
CA ASP A 110 15.30 -3.14 -15.04
C ASP A 110 14.31 -2.85 -16.19
N GLN A 111 13.00 -2.92 -15.94
CA GLN A 111 11.96 -2.56 -16.91
C GLN A 111 11.40 -1.15 -16.69
N PHE A 112 11.84 -0.42 -15.65
CA PHE A 112 11.44 0.96 -15.43
C PHE A 112 12.00 1.83 -16.57
N PRO A 113 11.17 2.50 -17.38
CA PRO A 113 11.63 3.24 -18.56
C PRO A 113 12.38 4.54 -18.22
N GLY A 114 12.55 4.85 -16.93
CA GLY A 114 13.07 6.13 -16.46
C GLY A 114 12.01 7.23 -16.43
N MET A 115 12.33 8.31 -15.72
CA MET A 115 11.57 9.56 -15.82
C MET A 115 12.05 10.34 -17.06
N ARG A 116 11.11 10.88 -17.83
CA ARG A 116 11.41 11.96 -18.78
C ARG A 116 11.48 13.27 -18.00
N VAL A 117 12.51 14.06 -18.24
CA VAL A 117 12.61 15.40 -17.65
C VAL A 117 11.45 16.23 -18.21
N ASP A 118 10.48 16.51 -17.35
CA ASP A 118 9.26 17.24 -17.66
C ASP A 118 9.12 18.38 -16.63
N ASP A 119 9.16 19.64 -17.10
CA ASP A 119 9.24 20.84 -16.24
C ASP A 119 7.98 21.11 -15.38
N ASP A 120 6.90 20.36 -15.57
CA ASP A 120 5.61 20.56 -14.88
C ASP A 120 5.35 19.58 -13.73
N VAL A 121 6.24 18.59 -13.51
CA VAL A 121 6.14 17.69 -12.35
C VAL A 121 6.92 18.27 -11.19
N VAL A 122 6.22 18.50 -10.07
CA VAL A 122 6.77 19.13 -8.87
C VAL A 122 6.66 18.19 -7.67
N ALA A 123 7.67 18.19 -6.80
CA ALA A 123 7.55 17.55 -5.50
C ALA A 123 6.52 18.31 -4.66
N LEU A 124 5.71 17.58 -3.90
CA LEU A 124 4.75 18.14 -2.94
C LEU A 124 5.22 17.87 -1.52
N GLU A 125 5.01 18.84 -0.65
CA GLU A 125 5.32 18.79 0.77
C GLU A 125 4.06 19.05 1.60
N ILE A 126 4.16 18.97 2.93
CA ILE A 126 3.01 19.19 3.82
C ILE A 126 2.33 20.56 3.64
N GLY A 127 3.07 21.56 3.15
CA GLY A 127 2.51 22.88 2.81
C GLY A 127 1.48 22.85 1.68
N ASP A 128 1.50 21.81 0.83
CA ASP A 128 0.58 21.63 -0.29
C ASP A 128 -0.70 20.87 0.09
N LEU A 129 -0.87 20.49 1.36
CA LEU A 129 -1.99 19.66 1.83
C LEU A 129 -3.36 20.20 1.38
N ARG A 130 -3.57 21.52 1.49
CA ARG A 130 -4.84 22.13 1.07
C ARG A 130 -5.12 21.92 -0.41
N GLU A 131 -4.13 22.12 -1.27
CA GLU A 131 -4.27 21.95 -2.72
C GLU A 131 -4.50 20.48 -3.09
N LEU A 132 -3.86 19.56 -2.35
CA LEU A 132 -4.06 18.12 -2.51
C LEU A 132 -5.49 17.70 -2.13
N LEU A 133 -6.01 18.20 -1.01
CA LEU A 133 -7.39 17.94 -0.59
C LEU A 133 -8.41 18.54 -1.58
N ASP A 134 -8.16 19.76 -2.06
CA ASP A 134 -8.98 20.40 -3.09
C ASP A 134 -9.01 19.60 -4.40
N LEU A 135 -7.92 18.88 -4.75
CA LEU A 135 -7.89 17.98 -5.90
C LEU A 135 -8.77 16.74 -5.69
N PHE A 136 -8.88 16.23 -4.47
CA PHE A 136 -9.68 15.04 -4.17
C PHE A 136 -11.16 15.35 -4.02
N ASP A 137 -11.49 16.52 -3.48
CA ASP A 137 -12.83 16.87 -3.03
C ASP A 137 -13.93 16.65 -4.09
N GLY A 138 -15.02 16.02 -3.66
CA GLY A 138 -16.20 15.78 -4.48
C GLY A 138 -16.03 14.74 -5.60
N HIS A 139 -14.94 13.96 -5.62
CA HIS A 139 -14.73 12.92 -6.63
C HIS A 139 -15.01 11.50 -6.10
N PRO A 140 -15.93 10.73 -6.74
CA PRO A 140 -16.24 9.36 -6.31
C PRO A 140 -15.07 8.38 -6.36
N ASP A 141 -14.04 8.69 -7.16
CA ASP A 141 -12.84 7.88 -7.34
C ASP A 141 -11.59 8.52 -6.75
N GLN A 142 -11.77 9.40 -5.74
CA GLN A 142 -10.68 9.89 -4.91
C GLN A 142 -10.00 8.74 -4.14
N PRO A 143 -8.75 8.91 -3.66
CA PRO A 143 -8.10 7.90 -2.85
C PRO A 143 -8.86 7.61 -1.53
N ASP A 144 -9.17 6.34 -1.27
CA ASP A 144 -9.96 5.91 -0.09
C ASP A 144 -9.15 5.84 1.22
N SER A 145 -7.82 5.98 1.16
CA SER A 145 -6.91 5.76 2.30
C SER A 145 -5.80 6.80 2.39
N PHE A 146 -6.08 8.03 1.95
CA PHE A 146 -5.18 9.15 2.15
C PHE A 146 -5.22 9.62 3.61
N ASP A 147 -4.05 9.88 4.18
CA ASP A 147 -3.89 10.51 5.50
C ASP A 147 -2.78 11.58 5.40
N GLU A 148 -2.92 12.69 6.12
CA GLU A 148 -1.96 13.81 6.04
C GLU A 148 -0.52 13.40 6.41
N SER A 149 -0.36 12.38 7.27
CA SER A 149 0.95 11.87 7.64
C SER A 149 1.68 11.20 6.47
N GLN A 150 0.93 10.70 5.48
CA GLN A 150 1.52 10.15 4.25
C GLN A 150 2.19 11.27 3.45
N LEU A 151 1.56 12.46 3.34
CA LEU A 151 2.17 13.62 2.69
C LEU A 151 3.36 14.15 3.51
N ALA A 152 3.25 14.18 4.83
CA ALA A 152 4.31 14.69 5.71
C ALA A 152 5.56 13.79 5.75
N GLY A 153 5.40 12.48 5.68
CA GLY A 153 6.48 11.50 5.84
C GLY A 153 6.85 10.72 4.58
N GLY A 154 6.09 10.86 3.50
CA GLY A 154 6.23 10.11 2.26
C GLY A 154 6.80 10.93 1.10
N PHE A 155 6.62 10.39 -0.10
CA PHE A 155 7.03 11.04 -1.36
C PHE A 155 5.79 11.34 -2.18
N PHE A 156 5.58 12.60 -2.54
CA PHE A 156 4.46 13.03 -3.35
C PHE A 156 4.94 13.91 -4.51
N PHE A 157 4.34 13.68 -5.67
CA PHE A 157 4.62 14.45 -6.89
C PHE A 157 3.31 14.85 -7.56
N GLY A 158 3.27 16.09 -8.04
CA GLY A 158 2.10 16.71 -8.61
C GLY A 158 2.35 17.31 -9.99
N ILE A 159 1.28 17.49 -10.77
CA ILE A 159 1.28 18.36 -11.94
C ILE A 159 0.31 19.51 -11.68
N ARG A 160 0.78 20.74 -11.89
CA ARG A 160 -0.04 21.95 -11.79
C ARG A 160 -0.31 22.54 -13.16
N ALA A 161 -1.53 23.03 -13.38
CA ALA A 161 -1.80 23.97 -14.46
C ALA A 161 -2.87 24.96 -14.03
N GLU A 162 -2.82 26.17 -14.58
CA GLU A 162 -3.79 27.24 -14.28
C GLU A 162 -3.92 27.52 -12.76
N GLY A 163 -2.81 27.38 -12.03
CA GLY A 163 -2.76 27.62 -10.57
C GLY A 163 -3.44 26.54 -9.73
N LYS A 164 -3.70 25.35 -10.28
CA LYS A 164 -4.33 24.23 -9.56
C LYS A 164 -3.55 22.94 -9.76
N LEU A 165 -3.54 22.09 -8.74
CA LEU A 165 -3.08 20.71 -8.82
C LEU A 165 -4.09 19.89 -9.62
N LEU A 166 -3.61 19.20 -10.65
CA LEU A 166 -4.45 18.43 -11.59
C LEU A 166 -4.22 16.92 -11.48
N ALA A 167 -3.04 16.52 -11.06
CA ALA A 167 -2.67 15.14 -10.87
C ALA A 167 -1.66 15.00 -9.73
N VAL A 168 -1.69 13.86 -9.08
CA VAL A 168 -0.79 13.51 -7.98
C VAL A 168 -0.48 12.01 -8.01
N ALA A 169 0.72 11.66 -7.57
CA ALA A 169 1.06 10.32 -7.11
C ALA A 169 1.80 10.43 -5.79
N GLY A 170 1.47 9.56 -4.84
CA GLY A 170 2.07 9.55 -3.51
C GLY A 170 2.44 8.15 -3.04
N THR A 171 2.85 8.06 -1.78
CA THR A 171 3.09 6.79 -1.09
C THR A 171 2.06 6.56 0.00
N HIS A 172 1.57 5.33 0.15
CA HIS A 172 0.81 4.92 1.34
C HIS A 172 1.73 4.68 2.52
N VAL A 173 2.89 4.05 2.28
CA VAL A 173 3.88 3.76 3.31
C VAL A 173 5.28 3.72 2.71
N VAL A 174 6.27 4.15 3.49
CA VAL A 174 7.69 4.04 3.16
C VAL A 174 8.47 3.60 4.39
N SER A 175 9.50 2.79 4.20
CA SER A 175 10.50 2.53 5.23
C SER A 175 11.90 2.50 4.59
N PRO A 176 12.71 3.56 4.82
CA PRO A 176 14.10 3.59 4.40
C PRO A 176 14.93 2.46 5.03
N ILE A 177 14.56 2.00 6.23
CA ILE A 177 15.29 0.94 6.95
C ILE A 177 15.17 -0.39 6.22
N THR A 178 13.97 -0.73 5.72
CA THR A 178 13.74 -1.97 4.97
C THR A 178 13.84 -1.78 3.46
N GLY A 179 14.02 -0.55 2.98
CA GLY A 179 14.09 -0.21 1.56
C GLY A 179 12.79 -0.50 0.81
N VAL A 180 11.64 -0.41 1.49
CA VAL A 180 10.31 -0.66 0.92
C VAL A 180 9.52 0.64 0.74
N ALA A 181 8.79 0.74 -0.36
CA ALA A 181 7.83 1.82 -0.60
C ALA A 181 6.58 1.25 -1.27
N ALA A 182 5.42 1.63 -0.76
CA ALA A 182 4.16 1.35 -1.42
C ALA A 182 3.56 2.62 -1.99
N LEU A 183 3.37 2.64 -3.30
CA LEU A 183 2.72 3.73 -4.00
C LEU A 183 1.22 3.70 -3.74
N GLY A 184 0.64 4.90 -3.73
CA GLY A 184 -0.74 5.16 -3.37
C GLY A 184 -1.16 6.54 -3.80
N ASN A 185 -2.40 6.91 -3.49
CA ASN A 185 -2.88 8.28 -3.70
C ASN A 185 -2.64 8.78 -5.13
N ILE A 186 -2.75 7.89 -6.12
CA ILE A 186 -2.52 8.22 -7.53
C ILE A 186 -3.85 8.68 -8.10
N PHE A 187 -3.94 9.98 -8.41
CA PHE A 187 -5.18 10.57 -8.87
C PHE A 187 -4.92 11.59 -9.97
N THR A 188 -5.90 11.74 -10.85
CA THR A 188 -5.91 12.81 -11.85
C THR A 188 -7.34 13.29 -11.99
N HIS A 189 -7.52 14.61 -11.85
CA HIS A 189 -8.82 15.26 -11.93
C HIS A 189 -9.54 14.79 -13.21
N PRO A 190 -10.83 14.40 -13.15
CA PRO A 190 -11.55 13.79 -14.28
C PRO A 190 -11.45 14.57 -15.59
N ALA A 191 -11.57 15.91 -15.54
CA ALA A 191 -11.47 16.79 -16.71
C ALA A 191 -10.08 16.81 -17.40
N TRP A 192 -9.04 16.31 -16.73
CA TRP A 192 -7.65 16.35 -17.18
C TRP A 192 -7.06 14.95 -17.48
N ARG A 193 -7.89 13.90 -17.42
CA ARG A 193 -7.49 12.53 -17.75
C ARG A 193 -7.15 12.35 -19.23
N ARG A 194 -6.51 11.20 -19.55
CA ARG A 194 -6.08 10.82 -20.91
C ARG A 194 -5.04 11.76 -21.54
N ARG A 195 -4.31 12.52 -20.70
CA ARG A 195 -3.19 13.40 -21.09
C ARG A 195 -1.82 12.87 -20.63
N GLY A 196 -1.78 11.65 -20.07
CA GLY A 196 -0.56 11.04 -19.56
C GLY A 196 -0.11 11.51 -18.19
N TYR A 197 -0.87 12.37 -17.50
CA TYR A 197 -0.46 12.97 -16.22
C TYR A 197 -0.16 11.94 -15.14
N SER A 198 -1.07 10.97 -14.89
CA SER A 198 -0.85 9.91 -13.89
C SER A 198 0.45 9.15 -14.15
N ARG A 199 0.72 8.79 -15.41
CA ARG A 199 1.98 8.12 -15.80
C ARG A 199 3.22 8.96 -15.42
N ARG A 200 3.16 10.27 -15.62
CA ARG A 200 4.28 11.20 -15.40
C ARG A 200 4.55 11.39 -13.91
N VAL A 201 3.52 11.68 -13.10
CA VAL A 201 3.68 11.79 -11.64
C VAL A 201 4.10 10.47 -11.01
N THR A 202 3.57 9.33 -11.47
CA THR A 202 4.02 8.00 -10.99
C THR A 202 5.46 7.72 -11.40
N ALA A 203 5.89 8.06 -12.62
CA ALA A 203 7.28 7.90 -13.04
C ALA A 203 8.24 8.76 -12.19
N ALA A 204 7.87 10.01 -11.92
CA ALA A 204 8.66 10.90 -11.06
C ALA A 204 8.80 10.35 -9.64
N LEU A 205 7.71 9.82 -9.09
CA LEU A 205 7.70 9.16 -7.80
C LEU A 205 8.62 7.93 -7.76
N VAL A 206 8.51 7.02 -8.73
CA VAL A 206 9.36 5.83 -8.82
C VAL A 206 10.84 6.22 -8.92
N ASP A 207 11.16 7.16 -9.79
CA ASP A 207 12.53 7.62 -10.01
C ASP A 207 13.13 8.29 -8.76
N ALA A 208 12.33 9.05 -8.00
CA ALA A 208 12.73 9.60 -6.70
C ALA A 208 13.01 8.51 -5.66
N LEU A 209 12.16 7.48 -5.58
CA LEU A 209 12.34 6.34 -4.69
C LEU A 209 13.59 5.53 -5.05
N LEU A 210 13.82 5.24 -6.33
CA LEU A 210 15.01 4.51 -6.79
C LEU A 210 16.31 5.27 -6.47
N ARG A 211 16.32 6.60 -6.64
CA ARG A 211 17.46 7.45 -6.23
C ARG A 211 17.74 7.45 -4.73
N ARG A 212 16.78 7.02 -3.91
CA ARG A 212 16.92 6.89 -2.45
C ARG A 212 17.05 5.44 -2.00
N ASP A 213 17.46 4.56 -2.92
CA ASP A 213 17.75 3.15 -2.65
C ASP A 213 16.55 2.33 -2.13
N PHE A 214 15.32 2.76 -2.40
CA PHE A 214 14.15 1.89 -2.23
C PHE A 214 14.20 0.78 -3.28
N ARG A 215 14.30 -0.47 -2.83
CA ARG A 215 14.49 -1.63 -3.71
C ARG A 215 13.21 -2.44 -3.93
N THR A 216 12.31 -2.42 -2.96
CA THR A 216 10.99 -3.06 -3.06
C THR A 216 9.94 -1.98 -3.21
N ILE A 217 9.51 -1.74 -4.44
CA ILE A 217 8.52 -0.71 -4.77
C ILE A 217 7.26 -1.42 -5.25
N VAL A 218 6.18 -1.30 -4.49
CA VAL A 218 4.91 -1.98 -4.77
C VAL A 218 3.75 -1.01 -4.90
N LEU A 219 2.63 -1.50 -5.42
CA LEU A 219 1.34 -0.82 -5.36
C LEU A 219 0.20 -1.83 -5.32
N ASN A 220 -0.98 -1.36 -4.93
CA ASN A 220 -2.22 -2.12 -4.98
C ASN A 220 -3.17 -1.53 -6.01
N VAL A 221 -3.84 -2.39 -6.78
CA VAL A 221 -4.81 -1.95 -7.78
C VAL A 221 -5.91 -2.99 -7.95
N ALA A 222 -7.17 -2.55 -8.02
CA ALA A 222 -8.30 -3.43 -8.31
C ALA A 222 -8.12 -4.14 -9.65
N GLN A 223 -8.44 -5.44 -9.72
CA GLN A 223 -8.19 -6.24 -10.92
C GLN A 223 -8.99 -5.76 -12.15
N ASP A 224 -10.12 -5.09 -11.92
CA ASP A 224 -11.00 -4.52 -12.94
C ASP A 224 -10.60 -3.08 -13.35
N ASN A 225 -9.62 -2.47 -12.69
CA ASN A 225 -9.11 -1.14 -13.06
C ASN A 225 -8.12 -1.22 -14.23
N HIS A 226 -8.63 -1.57 -15.41
CA HIS A 226 -7.85 -1.75 -16.63
C HIS A 226 -7.06 -0.50 -17.04
N ALA A 227 -7.59 0.70 -16.76
CA ALA A 227 -6.91 1.96 -17.06
C ALA A 227 -5.62 2.11 -16.25
N ALA A 228 -5.67 1.88 -14.94
CA ALA A 228 -4.49 1.95 -14.06
C ALA A 228 -3.50 0.82 -14.36
N LEU A 229 -3.99 -0.41 -14.61
CA LEU A 229 -3.15 -1.56 -14.97
C LEU A 229 -2.27 -1.29 -16.20
N GLY A 230 -2.83 -0.63 -17.23
CA GLY A 230 -2.06 -0.24 -18.41
C GLY A 230 -0.94 0.75 -18.10
N ILE A 231 -1.19 1.72 -17.19
CA ILE A 231 -0.19 2.68 -16.76
C ILE A 231 0.94 1.98 -16.00
N TYR A 232 0.60 1.13 -15.02
CA TYR A 232 1.57 0.45 -14.17
C TYR A 232 2.47 -0.50 -14.98
N ARG A 233 1.89 -1.28 -15.91
CA ARG A 233 2.68 -2.14 -16.81
C ARG A 233 3.66 -1.34 -17.66
N ASN A 234 3.24 -0.18 -18.18
CA ASN A 234 4.11 0.71 -18.96
C ASN A 234 5.21 1.38 -18.13
N LEU A 235 5.13 1.30 -16.80
CA LEU A 235 6.14 1.77 -15.86
C LEU A 235 6.98 0.63 -15.29
N GLY A 236 6.84 -0.60 -15.80
CA GLY A 236 7.62 -1.75 -15.35
C GLY A 236 7.02 -2.48 -14.15
N PHE A 237 5.79 -2.19 -13.73
CA PHE A 237 5.13 -2.98 -12.70
C PHE A 237 4.49 -4.25 -13.27
N TRP A 238 4.62 -5.35 -12.55
CA TRP A 238 3.94 -6.62 -12.85
C TRP A 238 3.07 -7.08 -11.69
N PRO A 239 1.99 -7.84 -11.93
CA PRO A 239 1.25 -8.52 -10.87
C PRO A 239 2.14 -9.57 -10.19
N VAL A 240 2.19 -9.54 -8.86
CA VAL A 240 2.89 -10.52 -8.01
C VAL A 240 1.90 -11.56 -7.49
N CYS A 241 0.82 -11.10 -6.89
CA CYS A 241 -0.23 -11.97 -6.36
C CYS A 241 -1.61 -11.29 -6.38
N GLY A 242 -2.64 -12.11 -6.51
CA GLY A 242 -4.03 -11.69 -6.31
C GLY A 242 -4.40 -11.84 -4.83
N TYR A 243 -5.05 -10.84 -4.26
CA TYR A 243 -5.49 -10.89 -2.86
C TYR A 243 -6.85 -10.21 -2.71
N HIS A 244 -7.50 -10.46 -1.57
CA HIS A 244 -8.77 -9.84 -1.24
C HIS A 244 -8.52 -8.70 -0.26
N GLU A 245 -8.99 -7.52 -0.64
CA GLU A 245 -9.00 -6.33 0.20
C GLU A 245 -10.44 -6.00 0.57
N GLY A 246 -10.72 -5.81 1.85
CA GLY A 246 -12.10 -5.58 2.27
C GLY A 246 -12.24 -5.12 3.70
N VAL A 247 -13.49 -4.97 4.11
CA VAL A 247 -13.90 -4.75 5.50
C VAL A 247 -14.89 -5.83 5.90
N GLY A 248 -14.71 -6.39 7.09
CA GLY A 248 -15.61 -7.40 7.62
C GLY A 248 -15.56 -7.52 9.12
N HIS A 249 -16.62 -8.07 9.68
CA HIS A 249 -16.76 -8.36 11.10
C HIS A 249 -16.28 -9.79 11.39
N LEU A 250 -15.24 -9.90 12.20
CA LEU A 250 -14.71 -11.19 12.65
C LEU A 250 -15.41 -11.61 13.95
N LYS A 251 -15.97 -12.82 13.94
CA LYS A 251 -16.61 -13.47 15.10
C LYS A 251 -15.66 -14.29 15.96
#